data_AF-A0A535KWI0-F1
#
_entry.id   AF-A0A535KWI0-F1
#
_cell.length_a   1.000
_cell.length_b   1.000
_cell.length_c   1.000
_cell.angle_alpha   90.00
_cell.angle_beta   90.00
_cell.angle_gamma   90.00
#
_symmetry.space_group_name_H-M   'P 1'
#
loop_
_entity.id
_entity.type
_entity.pdbx_description
1 polymer ?
#
loop_
_entity_poly.entity_id
_entity_poly.type
_entity_poly.pdbx_seq_one_letter_code
_entity_poly.pdbx_strand_id
1 'polypeptide(L)' 'MAEELSRRLTNIFLLDEQGRRAVFGASTTFQHDAHWRDYIPFHEYFHGDSGRGVGASHQTGWTAVVANLLQPIK' A
#
# COMPACT_ATOMS: atom_id res chain seq x y z
N MET A 1 3.38 19.85 5.21
CA MET A 1 3.10 18.79 6.22
C MET A 1 2.05 17.80 5.73
N ALA A 2 0.88 18.27 5.25
CA ALA A 2 -0.15 17.38 4.69
C ALA A 2 0.33 16.58 3.46
N GLU A 3 1.07 17.20 2.54
CA GLU A 3 1.60 16.54 1.34
C GLU A 3 2.56 15.39 1.65
N GLU A 4 3.46 15.58 2.60
CA GLU A 4 4.43 14.55 3.00
C GLU A 4 3.73 13.36 3.66
N LEU A 5 2.70 13.61 4.45
CA LEU A 5 1.89 12.54 5.04
C LEU A 5 1.11 11.78 3.94
N SER A 6 0.49 12.50 3.01
CA SER A 6 -0.20 11.90 1.87
C SER A 6 0.75 11.04 1.04
N ARG A 7 1.95 11.55 0.73
CA ARG A 7 2.99 10.82 -0.01
C ARG A 7 3.42 9.54 0.70
N ARG A 8 3.62 9.60 2.02
CA ARG A 8 3.98 8.42 2.82
C ARG A 8 2.87 7.37 2.83
N LEU A 9 1.60 7.81 2.89
CA LEU A 9 0.44 6.90 2.88
C LEU A 9 0.22 6.26 1.50
N THR A 10 0.37 7.01 0.41
CA THR A 10 0.22 6.47 -0.94
C THR A 10 1.34 5.51 -1.31
N ASN A 11 2.58 5.78 -0.88
CA ASN A 11 3.74 4.91 -1.09
C ASN A 11 3.62 3.51 -0.47
N ILE A 12 2.68 3.30 0.46
CA ILE A 12 2.38 1.95 0.97
C ILE A 12 1.93 1.02 -0.17
N PHE A 13 1.19 1.57 -1.12
CA PHE A 13 0.54 0.83 -2.20
C PHE A 13 1.26 0.97 -3.53
N LEU A 14 2.11 1.98 -3.72
CA LEU A 14 2.86 2.19 -4.95
C LEU A 14 4.13 1.32 -5.00
N LEU A 15 4.66 1.15 -6.22
CA LEU A 15 5.96 0.51 -6.41
C LEU A 15 7.08 1.48 -6.04
N ASP A 16 8.07 0.98 -5.31
CA ASP A 16 9.35 1.68 -5.07
C ASP A 16 10.29 1.56 -6.29
N GLU A 17 11.45 2.20 -6.20
CA GLU A 17 12.49 2.14 -7.23
C GLU A 17 13.02 0.71 -7.48
N GLN A 18 12.82 -0.21 -6.54
CA GLN A 18 13.18 -1.62 -6.64
C GLN A 18 12.01 -2.49 -7.10
N GLY A 19 10.87 -1.89 -7.48
CA GLY A 19 9.68 -2.60 -7.95
C GLY A 19 8.93 -3.36 -6.85
N ARG A 20 9.03 -2.92 -5.59
CA ARG A 20 8.34 -3.54 -4.45
C ARG A 20 7.26 -2.62 -3.90
N ARG A 21 6.22 -3.21 -3.30
CA ARG A 21 5.19 -2.47 -2.57
C ARG A 21 5.34 -2.70 -1.07
N ALA A 22 5.24 -1.63 -0.27
CA ALA A 22 5.43 -1.75 1.18
C ALA A 22 4.35 -2.64 1.82
N VAL A 23 3.11 -2.58 1.31
CA VAL A 23 1.97 -3.39 1.77
C VAL A 23 2.25 -4.90 1.83
N PHE A 24 3.04 -5.43 0.89
CA PHE A 24 3.39 -6.85 0.83
C PHE A 24 4.52 -7.25 1.81
N GLY A 25 5.21 -6.27 2.40
CA GLY A 25 6.32 -6.51 3.32
C GLY A 25 7.39 -7.41 2.69
N ALA A 26 7.78 -8.46 3.42
CA ALA A 26 8.83 -9.40 3.03
C ALA A 26 8.33 -10.58 2.17
N SER A 27 7.05 -10.62 1.76
CA SER A 27 6.52 -11.75 0.99
C SER A 27 7.05 -11.73 -0.45
N THR A 28 8.00 -12.62 -0.76
CA THR A 28 8.61 -12.70 -2.09
C THR A 28 7.60 -13.04 -3.18
N THR A 29 6.63 -13.92 -2.90
CA THR A 29 5.56 -14.28 -3.83
C THR A 29 4.74 -13.06 -4.23
N PHE A 30 4.26 -12.27 -3.28
CA PHE A 30 3.47 -11.07 -3.58
C PHE A 30 4.32 -9.93 -4.16
N GLN A 31 5.63 -9.89 -3.90
CA GLN A 31 6.48 -8.85 -4.48
C GLN A 31 6.84 -9.13 -5.95
N HIS A 32 7.03 -10.40 -6.34
CA HIS A 32 7.69 -10.72 -7.61
C HIS A 32 6.90 -11.65 -8.54
N ASP A 33 5.94 -12.43 -8.03
CA ASP A 33 5.17 -13.32 -8.89
C ASP A 33 4.25 -12.51 -9.81
N ALA A 34 4.36 -12.74 -11.12
CA ALA A 34 3.60 -12.04 -12.14
C ALA A 34 2.08 -12.20 -11.98
N HIS A 35 1.61 -13.27 -11.34
CA HIS A 35 0.20 -13.49 -11.08
C HIS A 35 -0.27 -12.78 -9.82
N TRP A 36 0.60 -12.56 -8.83
CA TRP A 36 0.18 -12.10 -7.50
C TRP A 36 0.53 -10.66 -7.18
N ARG A 37 1.53 -10.08 -7.84
CA ARG A 37 2.08 -8.76 -7.52
C ARG A 37 1.12 -7.57 -7.70
N ASP A 38 0.07 -7.77 -8.48
CA ASP A 38 -0.92 -6.74 -8.78
C ASP A 38 -2.23 -6.93 -7.99
N TYR A 39 -2.34 -8.01 -7.20
CA TYR A 39 -3.44 -8.18 -6.24
C TYR A 39 -3.10 -7.52 -4.91
N ILE A 40 -3.42 -6.23 -4.82
CA ILE A 40 -3.11 -5.40 -3.65
C ILE A 40 -4.20 -5.56 -2.59
N PRO A 41 -3.92 -6.17 -1.42
CA PRO A 41 -4.88 -6.31 -0.34
C PRO A 41 -5.07 -5.00 0.42
N PHE A 42 -6.26 -4.83 1.00
CA PHE A 42 -6.54 -3.74 1.92
C PHE A 42 -6.59 -4.30 3.34
N HIS A 43 -5.50 -4.05 4.06
CA HIS A 43 -5.33 -4.53 5.43
C HIS A 43 -5.99 -3.62 6.45
N GLU A 44 -6.35 -4.20 7.59
CA GLU A 44 -6.93 -3.50 8.72
C GLU A 44 -5.96 -2.48 9.36
N TYR A 45 -4.67 -2.80 9.42
CA TYR A 45 -3.63 -1.91 9.92
C TYR A 45 -2.37 -1.96 9.05
N PHE A 46 -1.57 -0.89 9.11
CA PHE A 46 -0.24 -0.85 8.51
C PHE A 46 0.83 -0.57 9.57
N HIS A 47 1.96 -1.25 9.44
CA HIS A 47 3.10 -1.02 10.31
C HIS A 47 3.68 0.38 10.06
N GLY A 48 3.80 1.22 11.10
CA GLY A 48 4.19 2.64 10.96
C GLY A 48 5.57 2.87 10.33
N ASP A 49 6.52 1.97 10.57
CA ASP A 49 7.88 2.11 10.02
C ASP A 49 8.07 1.51 8.63
N SER A 50 7.33 0.43 8.32
CA SER A 50 7.60 -0.40 7.13
C SER A 50 6.45 -0.42 6.12
N GLY A 51 5.27 0.08 6.49
CA GLY A 51 4.10 0.10 5.63
C GLY A 51 3.49 -1.29 5.34
N ARG A 52 3.97 -2.39 5.95
CA ARG A 52 3.38 -3.71 5.71
C ARG A 52 1.96 -3.77 6.24
N GLY A 53 1.09 -4.45 5.49
CA GLY A 53 -0.26 -4.76 5.95
C GLY A 53 -0.26 -5.80 7.08
N VAL A 54 -1.14 -5.59 8.06
CA VAL A 54 -1.32 -6.47 9.24
C VAL A 54 -2.82 -6.63 9.51
N GLY A 55 -3.22 -7.82 9.95
CA GLY A 55 -4.63 -8.14 10.21
C GLY A 55 -5.38 -8.60 8.96
N ALA A 56 -6.71 -8.56 9.02
CA ALA A 56 -7.57 -9.03 7.93
C ALA A 56 -7.28 -8.27 6.63
N SER A 57 -7.08 -8.99 5.52
CA SER A 57 -6.65 -8.45 4.21
C SER A 57 -7.80 -8.00 3.30
N HIS A 58 -9.05 -8.11 3.77
CA HIS A 58 -10.27 -7.76 3.03
C HIS A 58 -11.06 -6.65 3.75
N GLN A 59 -10.38 -5.65 4.30
CA GLN A 59 -11.02 -4.43 4.79
C GLN A 59 -10.99 -3.35 3.70
N THR A 60 -11.92 -3.41 2.76
CA THR A 60 -12.15 -2.37 1.73
C THR A 60 -12.92 -1.16 2.26
N GLY A 61 -12.86 -0.91 3.58
CA GLY A 61 -13.48 0.23 4.25
C GLY A 61 -12.60 1.49 4.16
N TRP A 62 -12.14 1.99 5.31
CA TRP A 62 -11.40 3.25 5.43
C TRP A 62 -10.10 3.30 4.59
N THR A 63 -9.50 2.15 4.32
CA THR A 63 -8.28 1.97 3.53
C THR A 63 -8.43 2.37 2.06
N ALA A 64 -9.63 2.24 1.49
CA ALA A 64 -9.92 2.63 0.11
C ALA A 64 -9.86 4.15 -0.11
N VAL A 65 -9.92 4.95 0.98
CA VAL A 65 -9.82 6.41 0.93
C VAL A 65 -8.43 6.87 0.42
N VAL A 66 -7.41 6.00 0.43
CA VAL A 66 -6.12 6.29 -0.21
C VAL A 66 -6.26 6.63 -1.70
N ALA A 67 -7.29 6.11 -2.37
CA ALA A 67 -7.58 6.46 -3.77
C ALA A 67 -7.80 7.97 -3.96
N ASN A 68 -8.39 8.66 -2.97
CA ASN A 68 -8.58 10.11 -3.01
C ASN A 68 -7.27 10.89 -2.89
N LEU A 69 -6.24 10.29 -2.27
CA LEU A 69 -4.89 10.88 -2.18
C LEU A 69 -4.08 10.67 -3.47
N LEU A 70 -4.48 9.69 -4.30
CA LEU A 70 -3.85 9.40 -5.59
C LEU A 70 -4.48 10.19 -6.75
N GLN A 71 -5.64 10.82 -6.54
CA GLN A 71 -6.25 11.69 -7.55
C GLN A 71 -5.47 13.00 -7.67
N PRO A 72 -5.15 13.46 -8.89
CA PRO A 72 -4.61 14.80 -9.07
C PRO A 72 -5.62 15.82 -8.51
N ILE A 73 -5.13 16.72 -7.65
CA ILE A 73 -5.91 17.86 -7.18
C ILE A 73 -6.30 18.66 -8.43
N LYS A 74 -7.61 18.84 -8.63
CA LYS A 74 -8.18 19.56 -9.76
C LYS A 74 -7.81 21.03 -9.76
#